data_AF-A0A7X2MUP4-F1
#
_entry.id   AF-A0A7X2MUP4-F1
#
_cell.length_a   1.000
_cell.length_b   1.000
_cell.length_c   1.000
_cell.angle_alpha   90.00
_cell.angle_beta   90.00
_cell.angle_gamma   90.00
#
_symmetry.space_group_name_H-M   'P 1'
#
loop_
_entity.id
_entity.type
_entity.pdbx_description
1 polymer ?
#
loop_
_entity_poly.entity_id
_entity_poly.type
_entity_poly.pdbx_seq_one_letter_code
_entity_poly.pdbx_strand_id
1 'polypeptide(L)'
;MINWDIYQVNSATKNLIGVKFRGSVRKFAIENDIVLLAENAQDEENTVRFALIENTHEQELLEKITNFIRTMISDGEVKQVLNNIPNPILSKLKNNDISRY
;
A
#
# COMPACT_ATOMS: atom_id res chain seq x y z
N MET A 1 -1.80 -2.50 -20.66
CA MET A 1 -1.68 -3.26 -19.40
C MET A 1 -1.90 -2.28 -18.27
N ILE A 2 -2.61 -2.66 -17.20
CA ILE A 2 -2.80 -1.77 -16.05
C ILE A 2 -1.53 -1.83 -15.21
N ASN A 3 -0.94 -0.67 -14.97
CA ASN A 3 0.25 -0.51 -14.15
C ASN A 3 -0.12 0.10 -12.81
N TRP A 4 0.73 -0.12 -11.83
CA TRP A 4 0.45 0.18 -10.44
C TRP A 4 1.64 0.84 -9.75
N ASP A 5 1.35 1.83 -8.92
CA ASP A 5 2.31 2.41 -8.00
C ASP A 5 2.15 1.75 -6.64
N ILE A 6 3.25 1.24 -6.10
CA ILE A 6 3.28 0.50 -4.84
C ILE A 6 3.78 1.42 -3.74
N TYR A 7 2.99 1.51 -2.69
CA TYR A 7 3.26 2.24 -1.47
C TYR A 7 3.41 1.28 -0.30
N GLN A 8 4.24 1.68 0.65
CA GLN A 8 4.51 0.96 1.87
C GLN A 8 4.12 1.80 3.07
N VAL A 9 3.54 1.15 4.06
CA VAL A 9 3.23 1.71 5.37
C VAL A 9 4.06 1.01 6.43
N ASN A 10 4.76 1.81 7.24
CA ASN A 10 5.49 1.38 8.42
C ASN A 10 5.04 2.19 9.64
N SER A 11 5.31 1.67 10.83
CA SER A 11 5.16 2.38 12.10
C SER A 11 6.25 1.93 13.05
N ALA A 12 6.86 2.90 13.75
CA ALA A 12 7.88 2.63 14.75
C ALA A 12 7.27 2.17 16.08
N THR A 13 6.01 2.55 16.34
CA THR A 13 5.38 2.36 17.65
C THR A 13 4.20 1.39 17.64
N LYS A 14 3.60 1.10 16.48
CA LYS A 14 2.41 0.25 16.35
C LYS A 14 2.70 -0.97 15.47
N ASN A 15 2.15 -2.11 15.89
CA ASN A 15 2.10 -3.30 15.07
C ASN A 15 0.99 -3.15 14.02
N LEU A 16 1.30 -3.43 12.75
CA LEU A 16 0.42 -3.41 11.58
C LEU A 16 -0.13 -4.80 11.25
N ILE A 17 0.56 -5.86 11.67
CA ILE A 17 0.27 -7.25 11.29
C ILE A 17 -0.63 -7.90 12.34
N GLY A 18 -1.68 -8.61 11.91
CA GLY A 18 -2.61 -9.29 12.82
C GLY A 18 -3.62 -8.37 13.51
N VAL A 19 -3.55 -7.05 13.28
CA VAL A 19 -4.45 -6.04 13.90
C VAL A 19 -5.50 -5.49 12.93
N LYS A 20 -5.84 -6.24 11.87
CA LYS A 20 -6.81 -5.85 10.82
C LYS A 20 -6.46 -4.57 10.03
N PHE A 21 -5.28 -3.98 10.18
CA PHE A 21 -4.87 -2.75 9.50
C PHE A 21 -5.07 -2.80 7.97
N ARG A 22 -4.54 -3.84 7.30
CA ARG A 22 -4.77 -4.09 5.86
C ARG A 22 -6.26 -4.10 5.49
N GLY A 23 -7.09 -4.72 6.34
CA GLY A 23 -8.54 -4.79 6.14
C GLY A 23 -9.20 -3.42 6.26
N SER A 24 -8.74 -2.59 7.21
CA SER A 24 -9.21 -1.21 7.37
C SER A 24 -8.87 -0.32 6.18
N VAL A 25 -7.65 -0.42 5.64
CA VAL A 25 -7.24 0.30 4.42
C VAL A 25 -8.11 -0.12 3.23
N ARG A 26 -8.33 -1.43 3.04
CA ARG A 26 -9.22 -1.93 1.99
C ARG A 26 -10.67 -1.46 2.18
N LYS A 27 -11.17 -1.43 3.41
CA LYS A 27 -12.52 -0.96 3.72
C LYS A 27 -12.68 0.52 3.37
N PHE A 28 -11.72 1.36 3.79
CA PHE A 28 -11.70 2.78 3.42
C PHE A 28 -11.71 2.98 1.90
N ALA A 29 -10.93 2.20 1.16
CA ALA A 29 -10.92 2.27 -0.29
C ALA A 29 -12.29 1.97 -0.91
N ILE A 30 -12.97 0.91 -0.44
CA ILE A 30 -14.33 0.55 -0.89
C ILE A 30 -15.34 1.67 -0.56
N GLU A 31 -15.27 2.26 0.63
CA GLU A 31 -16.20 3.31 1.07
C GLU A 31 -16.02 4.65 0.33
N ASN A 32 -14.90 4.81 -0.39
CA ASN A 32 -14.56 6.03 -1.13
C ASN A 32 -14.42 5.79 -2.65
N ASP A 33 -14.90 4.64 -3.16
CA ASP A 33 -14.83 4.25 -4.57
C ASP A 33 -13.40 4.25 -5.16
N ILE A 34 -12.43 3.82 -4.34
CA ILE A 34 -11.01 3.76 -4.70
C ILE A 34 -10.62 2.33 -5.09
N VAL A 35 -10.07 2.17 -6.30
CA VAL A 35 -9.45 0.90 -6.70
C VAL A 35 -8.05 0.79 -6.09
N LEU A 36 -7.90 -0.11 -5.12
CA LEU A 36 -6.67 -0.30 -4.36
C LEU A 36 -6.42 -1.79 -4.09
N LEU A 37 -5.16 -2.20 -4.22
CA LEU A 37 -4.68 -3.50 -3.73
C LEU A 37 -4.01 -3.31 -2.37
N ALA A 38 -4.10 -4.28 -1.47
CA ALA A 38 -3.42 -4.24 -0.18
C ALA A 38 -2.99 -5.62 0.30
N GLU A 39 -1.72 -5.77 0.70
CA GLU A 39 -1.15 -6.99 1.25
C GLU A 39 -0.23 -6.71 2.44
N ASN A 40 -0.06 -7.71 3.29
CA ASN A 40 1.02 -7.68 4.28
C ASN A 40 2.32 -8.06 3.57
N ALA A 41 3.40 -7.33 3.84
CA ALA A 41 4.72 -7.77 3.42
C ALA A 41 5.08 -9.09 4.10
N GLN A 42 5.80 -9.95 3.39
CA GLN A 42 6.39 -11.19 3.90
C GLN A 42 7.92 -11.15 3.88
N ASP A 43 8.50 -10.14 3.24
CA ASP A 43 9.94 -9.89 3.13
C ASP A 43 10.41 -8.74 4.03
N GLU A 44 9.50 -8.10 4.77
CA GLU A 44 9.80 -7.01 5.69
C GLU A 44 8.88 -7.10 6.92
N GLU A 45 9.45 -6.91 8.11
CA GLU A 45 8.69 -6.95 9.35
C GLU A 45 7.77 -5.74 9.48
N ASN A 46 6.64 -5.94 10.17
CA ASN A 46 5.70 -4.88 10.52
C ASN A 46 5.29 -3.94 9.37
N THR A 47 5.09 -4.50 8.18
CA THR A 47 4.93 -3.72 6.95
C THR A 47 3.67 -4.13 6.20
N VAL A 48 2.87 -3.13 5.81
CA VAL A 48 1.72 -3.33 4.92
C VAL A 48 1.93 -2.50 3.67
N ARG A 49 1.70 -3.10 2.51
CA ARG A 49 1.80 -2.42 1.22
C ARG A 49 0.43 -2.29 0.60
N PHE A 50 0.20 -1.16 -0.07
CA PHE A 50 -0.95 -0.98 -0.92
C PHE A 50 -0.49 -0.48 -2.29
N ALA A 51 -1.34 -0.65 -3.30
CA ALA A 51 -1.06 -0.13 -4.61
C ALA A 51 -2.28 0.55 -5.21
N LEU A 52 -2.01 1.61 -5.95
CA LEU A 52 -2.98 2.39 -6.72
C LEU A 52 -2.67 2.22 -8.20
N ILE A 53 -3.70 2.31 -9.05
CA ILE A 53 -3.49 2.29 -10.49
C ILE A 53 -2.69 3.54 -10.87
N GLU A 54 -1.59 3.35 -11.58
CA GLU A 54 -0.71 4.41 -12.05
C GLU A 54 -1.50 5.44 -12.88
N ASN A 55 -1.18 6.73 -12.74
CA ASN A 55 -1.79 7.83 -13.51
C ASN A 55 -3.33 7.96 -13.39
N THR A 56 -3.96 7.30 -12.41
CA THR A 56 -5.41 7.41 -12.16
C THR A 56 -5.74 8.03 -10.81
N HIS A 57 -4.72 8.31 -10.00
CA HIS A 57 -4.88 8.93 -8.70
C HIS A 57 -4.22 10.31 -8.71
N GLU A 58 -4.98 11.31 -8.28
CA GLU A 58 -4.43 12.64 -8.01
C GLU A 58 -3.67 12.63 -6.69
N GLN A 59 -2.75 13.58 -6.52
CA GLN A 59 -2.02 13.75 -5.25
C GLN A 59 -2.98 13.84 -4.04
N GLU A 60 -4.15 14.47 -4.23
CA GLU A 60 -5.20 14.57 -3.21
C GLU A 60 -5.70 13.19 -2.73
N LEU A 61 -5.76 12.19 -3.62
CA LEU A 61 -6.20 10.84 -3.25
C LEU A 61 -5.19 10.15 -2.35
N LEU A 62 -3.91 10.24 -2.69
CA LEU A 62 -2.83 9.71 -1.86
C LEU A 62 -2.79 10.40 -0.49
N GLU A 63 -3.04 11.71 -0.45
CA GLU A 63 -3.15 12.47 0.79
C GLU A 63 -4.36 12.01 1.63
N LYS A 64 -5.53 11.76 1.02
CA LYS A 64 -6.71 11.21 1.71
C LYS A 64 -6.41 9.86 2.35
N ILE A 65 -5.79 8.93 1.63
CA ILE A 65 -5.39 7.61 2.15
C ILE A 65 -4.37 7.77 3.28
N THR A 66 -3.36 8.64 3.10
CA THR A 66 -2.32 8.89 4.10
C THR A 66 -2.91 9.49 5.37
N ASN A 67 -3.83 10.44 5.25
CA ASN A 67 -4.52 11.05 6.39
C ASN A 67 -5.36 10.01 7.12
N PHE A 68 -6.12 9.17 6.41
CA PHE A 68 -6.84 8.06 7.02
C PHE A 68 -5.91 7.11 7.78
N ILE A 69 -4.80 6.69 7.18
CA ILE A 69 -3.79 5.85 7.86
C ILE A 69 -3.32 6.51 9.16
N ARG A 70 -3.04 7.81 9.14
CA ARG A 70 -2.59 8.57 10.32
C ARG A 70 -3.64 8.70 11.42
N THR A 71 -4.94 8.61 11.10
CA THR A 71 -6.00 8.52 12.12
C THR A 71 -5.96 7.20 12.90
N MET A 72 -5.50 6.11 12.27
CA MET A 72 -5.34 4.82 12.92
C MET A 72 -3.98 4.70 13.62
N ILE A 73 -2.94 5.30 13.02
CA ILE A 73 -1.54 5.16 13.41
C ILE A 73 -0.83 6.49 13.20
N SER A 74 -0.71 7.28 14.26
CA SER A 74 -0.21 8.66 14.20
C SER A 74 1.20 8.80 13.63
N ASP A 75 2.06 7.79 13.82
CA ASP A 75 3.42 7.72 13.30
C ASP A 75 3.52 6.91 11.98
N GLY A 76 2.39 6.64 11.32
CA GLY A 76 2.34 5.89 10.07
C GLY A 76 3.08 6.62 8.96
N GLU A 77 4.21 6.07 8.54
CA GLU A 77 4.99 6.55 7.40
C GLU A 77 4.48 5.87 6.14
N VAL A 78 4.09 6.66 5.14
CA VAL A 78 3.68 6.18 3.82
C VAL A 78 4.74 6.56 2.80
N LYS A 79 5.33 5.58 2.12
CA LYS A 79 6.41 5.78 1.14
C LYS A 79 6.13 5.02 -0.15
N GLN A 80 6.33 5.67 -1.30
CA GLN A 80 6.34 4.96 -2.58
C GLN A 80 7.62 4.12 -2.69
N VAL A 81 7.46 2.83 -2.98
CA VAL A 81 8.58 1.88 -3.05
C VAL A 81 8.85 1.36 -4.45
N LEU A 82 7.82 1.29 -5.31
CA LEU A 82 7.95 0.99 -6.73
C LEU A 82 6.90 1.78 -7.51
N ASN A 83 7.19 2.09 -8.77
CA ASN A 83 6.29 2.79 -9.67
C ASN A 83 6.11 2.03 -10.99
N ASN A 84 4.99 2.26 -11.68
CA ASN A 84 4.74 1.72 -13.03
C ASN A 84 4.91 0.18 -13.10
N ILE A 85 4.36 -0.55 -12.13
CA ILE A 85 4.49 -2.01 -12.03
C ILE A 85 3.30 -2.72 -12.67
N PRO A 86 3.50 -3.53 -13.72
CA PRO A 86 2.43 -4.36 -14.28
C PRO A 86 2.12 -5.55 -13.37
N ASN A 87 0.84 -5.80 -13.09
CA ASN A 87 0.35 -6.96 -12.31
C ASN A 87 1.17 -7.21 -11.01
N PRO A 88 1.14 -6.28 -10.05
CA PRO A 88 2.09 -6.24 -8.94
C PRO A 88 1.88 -7.38 -7.94
N ILE A 89 2.99 -7.88 -7.39
CA ILE A 89 3.04 -8.71 -6.19
C ILE A 89 3.46 -7.84 -5.00
N LEU A 90 2.56 -7.58 -4.07
CA LEU A 90 2.81 -6.68 -2.95
C LEU A 90 3.54 -7.35 -1.79
N SER A 91 3.24 -8.62 -1.52
CA SER A 91 3.81 -9.36 -0.38
C SER A 91 5.33 -9.55 -0.44
N LYS A 92 5.96 -9.51 -1.62
CA LYS A 92 7.43 -9.60 -1.79
C LYS A 92 7.91 -8.75 -2.97
N LEU A 93 8.57 -7.61 -2.71
CA LEU A 93 8.90 -6.63 -3.75
C LEU A 93 9.81 -7.21 -4.84
N LYS A 94 10.75 -8.07 -4.46
CA LYS A 94 11.70 -8.73 -5.37
C LYS A 94 11.05 -9.56 -6.47
N ASN A 95 9.78 -9.94 -6.33
CA ASN A 95 9.06 -10.71 -7.35
C ASN A 95 8.50 -9.83 -8.48
N ASN A 96 8.54 -8.51 -8.34
CA ASN A 96 8.15 -7.56 -9.40
C ASN A 96 9.29 -7.32 -10.40
N ASP A 97 10.50 -7.83 -10.13
CA ASP A 97 11.61 -7.83 -11.07
C ASP A 97 11.48 -9.03 -12.02
N ILE A 98 11.04 -8.74 -13.25
CA ILE A 98 10.83 -9.75 -14.30
C ILE A 98 12.13 -10.39 -14.79
N SER A 99 13.29 -9.75 -14.59
CA SER A 99 14.58 -10.29 -15.05
C SER A 99 15.01 -11.56 -14.31
N ARG A 100 14.28 -11.90 -13.23
CA ARG A 100 14.52 -13.07 -12.38
C ARG A 100 13.80 -14.33 -12.84
N TYR A 101 13.10 -14.28 -13.98
CA TYR A 101 12.35 -15.36 -14.61
C TYR A 101 12.75 -15.49 -16.07
#